data_AF-A0A945UVB2-F1
#
_entry.id   AF-A0A945UVB2-F1
#
_cell.length_a   1.000
_cell.length_b   1.000
_cell.length_c   1.000
_cell.angle_alpha   90.00
_cell.angle_beta   90.00
_cell.angle_gamma   90.00
#
_symmetry.space_group_name_H-M   'P 1'
#
loop_
_entity.id
_entity.type
_entity.pdbx_description
1 polymer ?
#
loop_
_entity_poly.entity_id
_entity_poly.type
_entity_poly.pdbx_seq_one_letter_code
_entity_poly.pdbx_strand_id
1 'polypeptide(L)'
;QWIAEEGRFLVDGNDGKFINLRLRWKTLELPEAAPVEIQLGGFRGQTTYADLVRGLSLPVPANRQPLTLRSLAGVAPIHPRHDPRPASFLMRDPTVTSTPRYAVNWFSRNDEGLLPDQVDFRMKDGFHNWNPAGGFVWTGDAAVIEMRTRQTRYLNIVIEGRYEPVNEGPIRLYVNDAEWLLDWPPEGMSLSVKIPGGQSSSVILRNIAGAKSPRDMGESDDARFLALRLKRISFDEEPAFPLVE
;
A
#
# COMPACT_ATOMS: atom_id res chain seq x y z
N GLN A 1 -0.62 22.07 -9.72
CA GLN A 1 -0.51 23.34 -8.95
C GLN A 1 0.73 23.25 -8.06
N TRP A 2 1.48 24.36 -7.90
CA TRP A 2 2.58 24.42 -6.94
C TRP A 2 2.03 24.38 -5.52
N ILE A 3 2.62 23.52 -4.70
CA ILE A 3 2.26 23.33 -3.30
C ILE A 3 3.38 23.91 -2.45
N ALA A 4 3.00 24.70 -1.45
CA ALA A 4 3.93 25.30 -0.48
C ALA A 4 4.47 24.20 0.44
N GLU A 5 4.30 24.28 1.76
CA GLU A 5 4.68 23.19 2.65
C GLU A 5 3.64 22.06 2.65
N GLU A 6 2.38 22.43 2.45
CA GLU A 6 1.23 21.54 2.53
C GLU A 6 0.20 21.86 1.45
N GLY A 7 -0.33 20.81 0.81
CA GLY A 7 -1.42 20.88 -0.13
C GLY A 7 -2.59 20.05 0.38
N ARG A 8 -3.77 20.66 0.48
CA ARG A 8 -5.02 19.98 0.85
C ARG A 8 -5.94 19.90 -0.33
N PHE A 9 -6.42 18.69 -0.60
CA PHE A 9 -7.39 18.39 -1.65
C PHE A 9 -8.58 17.71 -1.01
N LEU A 10 -9.77 18.05 -1.49
CA LEU A 10 -10.98 17.38 -1.04
C LEU A 10 -11.28 16.23 -1.99
N VAL A 11 -11.36 15.02 -1.45
CA VAL A 11 -11.64 13.81 -2.21
C VAL A 11 -13.08 13.41 -1.93
N ASP A 12 -13.92 13.45 -2.96
CA ASP A 12 -15.28 12.95 -2.85
C ASP A 12 -15.27 11.42 -2.74
N GLY A 13 -16.10 10.89 -1.84
CA GLY A 13 -16.14 9.47 -1.53
C GLY A 13 -16.58 8.65 -2.75
N ASN A 14 -15.82 7.62 -3.08
CA ASN A 14 -16.09 6.73 -4.20
C ASN A 14 -15.31 5.43 -3.99
N ASP A 15 -15.91 4.47 -3.31
CA ASP A 15 -15.26 3.20 -3.03
C ASP A 15 -14.87 2.47 -4.34
N GLY A 16 -13.77 1.72 -4.31
CA GLY A 16 -13.26 1.01 -5.49
C GLY A 16 -12.57 1.88 -6.55
N LYS A 17 -12.31 3.17 -6.31
CA LYS A 17 -11.49 4.02 -7.19
C LYS A 17 -10.14 4.38 -6.56
N PHE A 18 -9.22 4.82 -7.40
CA PHE A 18 -7.88 5.23 -7.04
C PHE A 18 -7.61 6.67 -7.51
N ILE A 19 -7.06 7.48 -6.62
CA ILE A 19 -6.44 8.76 -6.93
C ILE A 19 -5.02 8.47 -7.39
N ASN A 20 -4.69 8.83 -8.62
CA ASN A 20 -3.36 8.69 -9.16
C ASN A 20 -2.70 10.05 -9.18
N LEU A 21 -1.60 10.15 -8.45
CA LEU A 21 -0.85 11.37 -8.23
C LEU A 21 0.56 11.16 -8.75
N ARG A 22 1.12 12.19 -9.36
CA ARG A 22 2.53 12.22 -9.71
C ARG A 22 3.08 13.60 -9.42
N LEU A 23 4.18 13.64 -8.70
CA LEU A 23 4.94 14.87 -8.52
C LEU A 23 5.86 15.01 -9.73
N ARG A 24 5.79 16.17 -10.41
CA ARG A 24 6.63 16.39 -11.59
C ARG A 24 7.94 17.04 -11.20
N TRP A 25 7.86 18.08 -10.36
CA TRP A 25 8.99 18.97 -10.03
C TRP A 25 9.15 19.13 -8.52
N LYS A 26 10.40 19.09 -8.07
CA LYS A 26 10.88 19.61 -6.81
C LYS A 26 11.66 20.88 -7.11
N THR A 27 11.68 21.80 -6.17
CA THR A 27 12.67 22.87 -6.20
C THR A 27 14.07 22.26 -6.13
N LEU A 28 15.05 22.86 -6.81
CA LEU A 28 16.40 22.29 -7.02
C LEU A 28 17.13 21.94 -5.70
N GLU A 29 16.70 22.51 -4.59
CA GLU A 29 17.33 22.42 -3.28
C GLU A 29 16.79 21.25 -2.42
N LEU A 30 15.68 20.61 -2.80
CA LEU A 30 15.17 19.45 -2.07
C LEU A 30 15.92 18.17 -2.49
N PRO A 31 16.43 17.34 -1.55
CA PRO A 31 17.06 16.07 -1.90
C PRO A 31 16.04 15.07 -2.48
N GLU A 32 16.49 14.09 -3.27
CA GLU A 32 15.59 13.03 -3.78
C GLU A 32 14.97 12.18 -2.66
N ALA A 33 15.73 12.00 -1.58
CA ALA A 33 15.28 11.34 -0.36
C ALA A 33 14.40 12.26 0.54
N ALA A 34 14.03 13.47 0.09
CA ALA A 34 13.19 14.36 0.87
C ALA A 34 11.86 13.68 1.22
N PRO A 35 11.52 13.58 2.53
CA PRO A 35 10.30 12.92 2.96
C PRO A 35 9.07 13.77 2.63
N VAL A 36 8.06 13.10 2.08
CA VAL A 36 6.73 13.64 1.79
C VAL A 36 5.70 12.82 2.53
N GLU A 37 4.93 13.49 3.37
CA GLU A 37 3.80 12.92 4.09
C GLU A 37 2.52 13.01 3.26
N ILE A 38 1.69 11.98 3.38
CA ILE A 38 0.43 11.82 2.68
C ILE A 38 -0.60 11.38 3.70
N GLN A 39 -1.70 12.11 3.80
CA GLN A 39 -2.80 11.77 4.69
C GLN A 39 -4.11 11.77 3.91
N LEU A 40 -4.94 10.74 4.07
CA LEU A 40 -6.26 10.63 3.47
C LEU A 40 -7.25 10.10 4.50
N GLY A 41 -8.07 10.98 5.06
CA GLY A 41 -8.91 10.66 6.23
C GLY A 41 -8.07 10.23 7.43
N GLY A 42 -8.36 9.05 8.00
CA GLY A 42 -7.58 8.45 9.09
C GLY A 42 -6.28 7.76 8.65
N PHE A 43 -6.01 7.68 7.34
CA PHE A 43 -4.77 7.10 6.83
C PHE A 43 -3.69 8.17 6.75
N ARG A 44 -2.51 7.91 7.30
CA ARG A 44 -1.33 8.79 7.19
C ARG A 44 -0.12 7.96 6.83
N GLY A 45 0.76 8.49 5.98
CA GLY A 45 1.92 7.80 5.47
C GLY A 45 3.02 8.73 5.03
N GLN A 46 4.23 8.21 4.85
CA GLN A 46 5.37 8.97 4.36
C GLN A 46 6.08 8.22 3.25
N THR A 47 6.51 8.94 2.23
CA THR A 47 7.28 8.41 1.08
C THR A 47 8.38 9.41 0.74
N THR A 48 9.18 9.14 -0.29
CA THR A 48 10.20 10.07 -0.76
C THR A 48 9.75 10.81 -2.01
N TYR A 49 10.38 11.96 -2.26
CA TYR A 49 10.18 12.67 -3.52
C TYR A 49 10.51 11.77 -4.74
N ALA A 50 11.60 11.00 -4.68
CA ALA A 50 12.01 10.08 -5.74
C ALA A 50 10.91 9.07 -6.11
N ASP A 51 10.23 8.52 -5.11
CA ASP A 51 9.13 7.59 -5.31
C ASP A 51 7.90 8.29 -5.90
N LEU A 52 7.58 9.49 -5.43
CA LEU A 52 6.46 10.26 -5.94
C LEU A 52 6.63 10.77 -7.38
N VAL A 53 7.87 10.90 -7.86
CA VAL A 53 8.17 11.16 -9.28
C VAL A 53 7.80 9.97 -10.16
N ARG A 54 7.89 8.74 -9.63
CA ARG A 54 7.43 7.52 -10.32
C ARG A 54 5.91 7.41 -10.33
N GLY A 55 5.26 8.10 -9.38
CA GLY A 55 3.81 8.20 -9.24
C GLY A 55 3.29 7.30 -8.12
N LEU A 56 2.12 7.66 -7.60
CA LEU A 56 1.46 6.98 -6.49
C LEU A 56 -0.04 6.87 -6.74
N SER A 57 -0.61 5.71 -6.40
CA SER A 57 -2.05 5.49 -6.45
C SER A 57 -2.60 5.28 -5.04
N LEU A 58 -3.58 6.10 -4.64
CA LEU A 58 -4.26 6.06 -3.34
C LEU A 58 -5.71 5.57 -3.49
N PRO A 59 -6.24 4.62 -2.70
CA PRO A 59 -7.64 4.28 -2.76
C PRO A 59 -8.46 5.47 -2.27
N VAL A 60 -9.56 5.72 -2.97
CA VAL A 60 -10.53 6.72 -2.57
C VAL A 60 -11.36 6.15 -1.42
N PRO A 61 -11.49 6.87 -0.28
CA PRO A 61 -12.33 6.43 0.82
C PRO A 61 -13.81 6.41 0.43
N ALA A 62 -14.61 5.60 1.10
CA ALA A 62 -16.06 5.53 0.87
C ALA A 62 -16.76 6.86 1.18
N ASN A 63 -16.27 7.58 2.19
CA ASN A 63 -16.76 8.89 2.58
C ASN A 63 -15.84 9.98 2.04
N ARG A 64 -16.39 11.19 1.89
CA ARG A 64 -15.61 12.38 1.55
C ARG A 64 -14.54 12.63 2.61
N GLN A 65 -13.28 12.76 2.22
CA GLN A 65 -12.16 12.96 3.13
C GLN A 65 -11.13 13.94 2.55
N PRO A 66 -10.41 14.69 3.40
CA PRO A 66 -9.28 15.48 2.94
C PRO A 66 -8.09 14.57 2.61
N LEU A 67 -7.49 14.82 1.45
CA LEU A 67 -6.14 14.40 1.11
C LEU A 67 -5.17 15.53 1.43
N THR A 68 -4.22 15.30 2.33
CA THR A 68 -3.13 16.22 2.64
C THR A 68 -1.82 15.65 2.10
N LEU A 69 -1.08 16.46 1.36
CA LEU A 69 0.30 16.19 0.96
C LEU A 69 1.19 17.22 1.64
N ARG A 70 2.20 16.79 2.40
CA ARG A 70 3.07 17.70 3.15
C ARG A 70 4.54 17.37 2.91
N SER A 71 5.34 18.38 2.57
CA SER A 71 6.80 18.25 2.53
C SER A 71 7.35 18.37 3.94
N LEU A 72 8.05 17.34 4.42
CA LEU A 72 8.69 17.38 5.74
C LEU A 72 10.11 17.95 5.69
N ALA A 73 10.65 18.10 4.47
CA ALA A 73 11.92 18.80 4.23
C ALA A 73 11.73 20.32 4.07
N GLY A 74 10.49 20.82 4.22
CA GLY A 74 10.16 22.24 4.08
C GLY A 74 9.97 22.68 2.63
N VAL A 75 10.22 23.96 2.37
CA VAL A 75 9.98 24.64 1.08
C VAL A 75 11.26 25.32 0.59
N ALA A 76 11.39 25.45 -0.72
CA ALA A 76 12.50 26.18 -1.34
C ALA A 76 12.01 27.09 -2.49
N PRO A 77 12.80 28.07 -2.95
CA PRO A 77 12.40 28.95 -4.05
C PRO A 77 12.18 28.20 -5.38
N ILE A 78 11.17 28.59 -6.16
CA ILE A 78 10.91 28.01 -7.49
C ILE A 78 11.91 28.58 -8.51
N HIS A 79 12.56 27.70 -9.29
CA HIS A 79 13.47 28.08 -10.37
C HIS A 79 12.98 27.59 -11.76
N PRO A 80 13.06 28.41 -12.83
CA PRO A 80 13.53 29.80 -12.87
C PRO A 80 12.56 30.82 -12.23
N ARG A 81 13.11 31.95 -11.75
CA ARG A 81 12.46 32.96 -10.87
C ARG A 81 11.35 33.78 -11.54
N HIS A 82 10.25 33.14 -11.95
CA HIS A 82 9.03 33.86 -12.33
C HIS A 82 8.04 33.98 -11.15
N ASP A 83 8.21 33.14 -10.12
CA ASP A 83 7.41 33.13 -8.90
C ASP A 83 8.35 33.01 -7.69
N PRO A 84 8.50 34.07 -6.85
CA PRO A 84 9.41 34.07 -5.71
C PRO A 84 8.87 33.28 -4.51
N ARG A 85 7.64 32.77 -4.58
CA ARG A 85 7.03 32.05 -3.46
C ARG A 85 7.75 30.73 -3.23
N PRO A 86 8.07 30.39 -1.97
CA PRO A 86 8.67 29.11 -1.66
C PRO A 86 7.65 27.99 -1.86
N ALA A 87 8.07 26.93 -2.52
CA ALA A 87 7.27 25.76 -2.80
C ALA A 87 8.07 24.48 -2.56
N SER A 88 7.37 23.38 -2.32
CA SER A 88 8.00 22.07 -2.19
C SER A 88 7.87 21.26 -3.47
N PHE A 89 6.65 21.11 -3.99
CA PHE A 89 6.39 20.26 -5.15
C PHE A 89 5.28 20.77 -6.06
N LEU A 90 5.39 20.39 -7.34
CA LEU A 90 4.35 20.59 -8.34
C LEU A 90 3.58 19.29 -8.57
N MET A 91 2.33 19.27 -8.14
CA MET A 91 1.41 18.17 -8.47
C MET A 91 0.88 18.33 -9.90
N ARG A 92 0.95 17.26 -10.69
CA ARG A 92 0.43 17.22 -12.05
C ARG A 92 -0.81 16.33 -12.14
N ASP A 93 -1.85 16.89 -12.76
CA ASP A 93 -3.04 16.21 -13.30
C ASP A 93 -3.49 15.01 -12.46
N PRO A 94 -3.92 15.24 -11.21
CA PRO A 94 -4.48 14.16 -10.39
C PRO A 94 -5.66 13.54 -11.15
N THR A 95 -5.65 12.21 -11.27
CA THR A 95 -6.72 11.49 -11.98
C THR A 95 -7.34 10.46 -11.07
N VAL A 96 -8.66 10.31 -11.14
CA VAL A 96 -9.38 9.25 -10.43
C VAL A 96 -9.75 8.16 -11.43
N THR A 97 -9.33 6.93 -11.19
CA THR A 97 -9.58 5.77 -12.07
C THR A 97 -10.03 4.56 -11.28
N SER A 98 -10.68 3.60 -11.93
CA SER A 98 -11.10 2.32 -11.31
C SER A 98 -9.96 1.35 -11.05
N THR A 99 -8.77 1.60 -11.61
CA THR A 99 -7.54 0.80 -11.42
C THR A 99 -6.37 1.73 -11.10
N PRO A 100 -5.39 1.34 -10.27
CA PRO A 100 -4.24 2.20 -10.02
C PRO A 100 -3.34 2.26 -11.25
N ARG A 101 -2.79 3.45 -11.51
CA ARG A 101 -1.84 3.71 -12.59
C ARG A 101 -0.38 3.51 -12.17
N TYR A 102 -0.10 3.56 -10.87
CA TYR A 102 1.26 3.52 -10.34
C TYR A 102 1.39 2.46 -9.24
N ALA A 103 2.64 2.09 -8.94
CA ALA A 103 2.95 1.19 -7.84
C ALA A 103 2.38 1.74 -6.53
N VAL A 104 1.82 0.83 -5.75
CA VAL A 104 1.02 1.14 -4.58
C VAL A 104 1.90 0.98 -3.35
N ASN A 105 2.86 1.90 -3.20
CA ASN A 105 3.85 1.87 -2.13
C ASN A 105 3.28 2.58 -0.89
N TRP A 106 2.73 1.80 0.02
CA TRP A 106 2.18 2.28 1.29
C TRP A 106 3.22 2.24 2.39
N PHE A 107 3.24 3.31 3.19
CA PHE A 107 3.75 3.29 4.56
C PHE A 107 2.64 3.90 5.40
N SER A 108 2.06 3.18 6.38
CA SER A 108 1.14 3.83 7.34
C SER A 108 1.92 4.26 8.58
N ARG A 109 1.90 5.54 8.92
CA ARG A 109 2.20 6.03 10.28
C ARG A 109 0.87 6.29 10.99
N ASN A 110 0.69 5.77 12.19
CA ASN A 110 -0.46 6.06 13.05
C ASN A 110 -0.35 7.46 13.69
N ASP A 111 -1.41 7.85 14.41
CA ASP A 111 -1.64 9.21 14.95
C ASP A 111 -0.58 9.71 15.97
N GLU A 112 0.37 8.87 16.38
CA GLU A 112 1.48 9.24 17.29
C GLU A 112 2.75 9.71 16.56
N GLY A 113 2.71 9.85 15.24
CA GLY A 113 3.75 10.58 14.52
C GLY A 113 5.10 9.87 14.44
N LEU A 114 5.27 8.63 14.86
CA LEU A 114 6.50 7.88 14.64
C LEU A 114 6.11 6.41 14.44
N LEU A 115 6.20 5.90 13.20
CA LEU A 115 6.95 4.65 13.11
C LEU A 115 8.35 5.14 13.52
N PRO A 116 8.89 4.75 14.70
CA PRO A 116 10.25 5.14 15.05
C PRO A 116 11.15 4.76 13.86
N ASP A 117 12.31 5.40 13.69
CA ASP A 117 13.35 5.16 12.65
C ASP A 117 13.89 3.69 12.61
N GLN A 118 12.99 2.73 12.70
CA GLN A 118 13.12 1.43 13.30
C GLN A 118 12.10 0.46 12.73
N VAL A 119 11.09 0.90 11.97
CA VAL A 119 10.06 0.04 11.33
C VAL A 119 9.95 0.36 9.82
N ASP A 120 10.25 -0.63 8.98
CA ASP A 120 10.06 -0.66 7.53
C ASP A 120 8.99 -1.72 7.21
N PHE A 121 8.05 -1.43 6.31
CA PHE A 121 6.97 -2.33 5.89
C PHE A 121 6.62 -2.05 4.43
N ARG A 122 6.69 -3.07 3.57
CA ARG A 122 6.52 -2.95 2.12
C ARG A 122 5.79 -4.15 1.56
N MET A 123 4.73 -3.91 0.80
CA MET A 123 4.16 -4.89 -0.12
C MET A 123 5.01 -4.89 -1.39
N LYS A 124 5.93 -5.85 -1.52
CA LYS A 124 6.99 -5.85 -2.52
C LYS A 124 6.54 -6.37 -3.88
N ASP A 125 5.82 -7.48 -3.91
CA ASP A 125 5.46 -8.15 -5.17
C ASP A 125 4.18 -8.98 -5.04
N GLY A 126 3.53 -9.27 -6.18
CA GLY A 126 2.37 -10.15 -6.29
C GLY A 126 1.06 -9.57 -5.79
N PHE A 127 0.92 -8.25 -5.80
CA PHE A 127 -0.29 -7.53 -5.41
C PHE A 127 -0.93 -6.84 -6.63
N HIS A 128 -2.25 -6.98 -6.76
CA HIS A 128 -3.04 -6.50 -7.88
C HIS A 128 -4.29 -5.78 -7.39
N ASN A 129 -4.55 -4.59 -7.90
CA ASN A 129 -5.65 -3.76 -7.41
C ASN A 129 -6.79 -3.69 -8.41
N TRP A 130 -7.70 -4.66 -8.35
CA TRP A 130 -9.07 -4.45 -8.82
C TRP A 130 -10.07 -5.32 -8.08
N ASN A 131 -10.95 -4.71 -7.27
CA ASN A 131 -12.13 -5.38 -6.74
C ASN A 131 -13.39 -4.49 -6.93
N PRO A 132 -14.38 -4.92 -7.71
CA PRO A 132 -15.66 -4.23 -7.87
C PRO A 132 -16.63 -4.39 -6.68
N ALA A 133 -16.26 -5.15 -5.64
CA ALA A 133 -17.10 -5.47 -4.47
C ALA A 133 -16.46 -5.08 -3.10
N GLY A 134 -15.50 -4.15 -3.08
CA GLY A 134 -15.06 -3.48 -1.84
C GLY A 134 -13.85 -4.06 -1.07
N GLY A 135 -13.14 -5.04 -1.61
CA GLY A 135 -11.88 -5.55 -1.06
C GLY A 135 -10.65 -4.75 -1.50
N PHE A 136 -9.55 -4.87 -0.75
CA PHE A 136 -8.41 -3.96 -0.84
C PHE A 136 -7.42 -4.34 -1.97
N VAL A 137 -7.05 -5.63 -2.09
CA VAL A 137 -6.01 -6.10 -3.02
C VAL A 137 -6.22 -7.59 -3.36
N TRP A 138 -6.04 -7.98 -4.62
CA TRP A 138 -5.87 -9.38 -5.03
C TRP A 138 -4.40 -9.77 -5.05
N THR A 139 -4.08 -11.01 -4.70
CA THR A 139 -2.73 -11.55 -4.87
C THR A 139 -2.59 -12.29 -6.19
N GLY A 140 -1.37 -12.30 -6.74
CA GLY A 140 -0.96 -13.29 -7.73
C GLY A 140 -0.56 -14.62 -7.07
N ASP A 141 0.33 -15.36 -7.73
CA ASP A 141 0.81 -16.67 -7.27
C ASP A 141 1.61 -16.59 -5.95
N ALA A 142 2.29 -15.47 -5.71
CA ALA A 142 3.01 -15.22 -4.46
C ALA A 142 2.95 -13.74 -4.10
N ALA A 143 2.40 -13.41 -2.95
CA ALA A 143 2.40 -12.06 -2.40
C ALA A 143 3.54 -11.90 -1.39
N VAL A 144 4.47 -10.97 -1.65
CA VAL A 144 5.70 -10.81 -0.86
C VAL A 144 5.65 -9.52 -0.05
N ILE A 145 5.79 -9.64 1.26
CA ILE A 145 5.76 -8.53 2.21
C ILE A 145 7.11 -8.47 2.91
N GLU A 146 7.83 -7.37 2.76
CA GLU A 146 9.10 -7.16 3.46
C GLU A 146 8.91 -6.21 4.64
N MET A 147 9.50 -6.58 5.76
CA MET A 147 9.43 -5.82 7.01
C MET A 147 10.81 -5.72 7.64
N ARG A 148 11.06 -4.67 8.40
CA ARG A 148 12.23 -4.57 9.27
C ARG A 148 11.83 -3.81 10.51
N THR A 149 11.94 -4.41 11.68
CA THR A 149 11.56 -3.75 12.95
C THR A 149 12.67 -3.92 13.99
N ARG A 150 12.89 -2.98 14.92
CA ARG A 150 13.80 -3.19 16.08
C ARG A 150 13.15 -3.98 17.21
N GLN A 151 11.85 -3.82 17.39
CA GLN A 151 11.05 -4.52 18.40
C GLN A 151 10.15 -5.56 17.73
N THR A 152 9.73 -6.57 18.47
CA THR A 152 8.74 -7.53 17.97
C THR A 152 7.45 -6.80 17.61
N ARG A 153 6.89 -7.12 16.44
CA ARG A 153 5.62 -6.58 15.91
C ARG A 153 4.81 -7.68 15.25
N TYR A 154 3.59 -7.36 14.82
CA TYR A 154 2.66 -8.33 14.28
C TYR A 154 2.12 -7.88 12.92
N LEU A 155 2.30 -8.72 11.91
CA LEU A 155 1.68 -8.55 10.60
C LEU A 155 0.27 -9.15 10.66
N ASN A 156 -0.73 -8.29 10.59
CA ASN A 156 -2.14 -8.64 10.68
C ASN A 156 -2.74 -8.71 9.28
N ILE A 157 -3.30 -9.86 8.91
CA ILE A 157 -3.79 -10.14 7.55
C ILE A 157 -5.23 -10.65 7.62
N VAL A 158 -6.09 -10.09 6.78
CA VAL A 158 -7.45 -10.59 6.54
C VAL A 158 -7.62 -10.93 5.07
N ILE A 159 -7.90 -12.19 4.79
CA ILE A 159 -8.17 -12.77 3.48
C ILE A 159 -9.66 -13.10 3.43
N GLU A 160 -10.42 -12.33 2.67
CA GLU A 160 -11.89 -12.45 2.64
C GLU A 160 -12.39 -13.41 1.56
N GLY A 161 -11.51 -13.92 0.69
CA GLY A 161 -11.92 -14.82 -0.38
C GLY A 161 -10.75 -15.35 -1.21
N ARG A 162 -11.08 -16.32 -2.06
CA ARG A 162 -10.19 -16.88 -3.08
C ARG A 162 -10.80 -16.63 -4.46
N TYR A 163 -9.96 -16.56 -5.48
CA TYR A 163 -10.42 -16.53 -6.84
C TYR A 163 -10.99 -17.91 -7.17
N GLU A 164 -12.21 -17.95 -7.69
CA GLU A 164 -12.99 -19.20 -7.82
C GLU A 164 -12.18 -20.31 -8.52
N PRO A 165 -11.53 -20.06 -9.68
CA PRO A 165 -10.80 -21.10 -10.41
C PRO A 165 -9.61 -21.72 -9.67
N VAL A 166 -9.21 -21.14 -8.53
CA VAL A 166 -8.13 -21.63 -7.66
C VAL A 166 -8.59 -21.64 -6.18
N ASN A 167 -9.88 -21.89 -5.92
CA ASN A 167 -10.46 -21.86 -4.58
C ASN A 167 -10.24 -23.12 -3.73
N GLU A 168 -9.15 -23.85 -3.95
CA GLU A 168 -8.88 -25.13 -3.30
C GLU A 168 -7.53 -25.19 -2.57
N GLY A 169 -7.39 -26.16 -1.67
CA GLY A 169 -6.17 -26.41 -0.90
C GLY A 169 -5.85 -25.37 0.19
N PRO A 170 -4.77 -25.61 0.94
CA PRO A 170 -4.27 -24.67 1.96
C PRO A 170 -3.57 -23.44 1.37
N ILE A 171 -3.44 -22.42 2.22
CA ILE A 171 -2.55 -21.28 1.98
C ILE A 171 -1.18 -21.61 2.58
N ARG A 172 -0.14 -21.48 1.77
CA ARG A 172 1.25 -21.51 2.24
C ARG A 172 1.66 -20.13 2.71
N LEU A 173 2.10 -20.06 3.96
CA LEU A 173 2.71 -18.89 4.55
C LEU A 173 4.18 -19.18 4.80
N TYR A 174 5.06 -18.37 4.23
CA TYR A 174 6.47 -18.37 4.57
C TYR A 174 6.79 -17.16 5.44
N VAL A 175 7.55 -17.36 6.51
CA VAL A 175 8.15 -16.29 7.31
C VAL A 175 9.64 -16.54 7.33
N ASN A 176 10.38 -15.77 6.54
CA ASN A 176 11.77 -16.06 6.20
C ASN A 176 11.88 -17.47 5.61
N ASP A 177 12.54 -18.39 6.32
CA ASP A 177 12.76 -19.77 5.89
C ASP A 177 11.74 -20.77 6.48
N ALA A 178 10.89 -20.33 7.41
CA ALA A 178 9.88 -21.19 8.03
C ALA A 178 8.59 -21.20 7.20
N GLU A 179 7.95 -22.37 7.09
CA GLU A 179 6.74 -22.60 6.31
C GLU A 179 5.60 -23.10 7.22
N TRP A 180 4.41 -22.54 7.01
CA TRP A 180 3.15 -22.99 7.58
C TRP A 180 2.14 -23.28 6.47
N LEU A 181 1.37 -24.35 6.64
CA LEU A 181 0.20 -24.66 5.83
C LEU A 181 -1.05 -24.28 6.62
N LEU A 182 -1.78 -23.30 6.11
CA LEU A 182 -2.97 -22.74 6.75
C LEU A 182 -4.21 -23.27 6.04
N ASP A 183 -5.02 -24.04 6.74
CA ASP A 183 -6.30 -24.53 6.23
C ASP A 183 -7.26 -23.36 5.97
N TRP A 184 -8.00 -23.42 4.86
CA TRP A 184 -8.93 -22.36 4.49
C TRP A 184 -10.28 -22.52 5.19
N PRO A 185 -10.69 -21.59 6.07
CA PRO A 185 -12.00 -21.63 6.70
C PRO A 185 -13.10 -21.08 5.77
N PRO A 186 -14.36 -21.53 5.90
CA PRO A 186 -15.48 -21.09 5.05
C PRO A 186 -15.70 -19.56 5.03
N GLU A 187 -15.50 -18.89 6.15
CA GLU A 187 -15.73 -17.45 6.34
C GLU A 187 -14.58 -16.54 5.88
N GLY A 188 -13.49 -17.13 5.41
CA GLY A 188 -12.24 -16.42 5.13
C GLY A 188 -11.31 -16.37 6.34
N MET A 189 -10.05 -16.01 6.09
CA MET A 189 -8.97 -16.20 7.04
C MET A 189 -8.53 -14.87 7.64
N SER A 190 -8.38 -14.82 8.96
CA SER A 190 -7.76 -13.69 9.66
C SER A 190 -6.65 -14.20 10.57
N LEU A 191 -5.44 -13.68 10.41
CA LEU A 191 -4.27 -14.16 11.15
C LEU A 191 -3.31 -13.04 11.51
N SER A 192 -2.55 -13.26 12.57
CA SER A 192 -1.43 -12.42 12.98
C SER A 192 -0.14 -13.21 12.87
N VAL A 193 0.87 -12.66 12.19
CA VAL A 193 2.21 -13.26 12.10
C VAL A 193 3.16 -12.47 12.98
N LYS A 194 3.83 -13.14 13.92
CA LYS A 194 4.84 -12.52 14.77
C LYS A 194 6.11 -12.25 13.97
N ILE A 195 6.52 -10.99 13.93
CA ILE A 195 7.74 -10.53 13.27
C ILE A 195 8.75 -10.11 14.34
N PRO A 196 9.85 -10.85 14.52
CA PRO A 196 10.84 -10.54 15.54
C PRO A 196 11.58 -9.23 15.25
N GLY A 197 11.88 -8.49 16.32
CA GLY A 197 12.73 -7.31 16.27
C GLY A 197 14.20 -7.62 15.97
N GLY A 198 14.92 -6.62 15.46
CA GLY A 198 16.36 -6.66 15.23
C GLY A 198 16.80 -7.21 13.88
N GLN A 199 15.86 -7.64 13.03
CA GLN A 199 16.16 -8.21 11.72
C GLN A 199 15.16 -7.79 10.64
N SER A 200 15.57 -7.92 9.37
CA SER A 200 14.66 -7.86 8.25
C SER A 200 13.91 -9.19 8.17
N SER A 201 12.62 -9.14 7.86
CA SER A 201 11.77 -10.31 7.69
C SER A 201 11.03 -10.23 6.37
N SER A 202 10.88 -11.37 5.70
CA SER A 202 10.06 -11.53 4.51
C SER A 202 8.91 -12.46 4.81
N VAL A 203 7.68 -12.04 4.52
CA VAL A 203 6.50 -12.87 4.58
C VAL A 203 5.99 -13.12 3.17
N ILE A 204 5.78 -14.38 2.82
CA ILE A 204 5.26 -14.76 1.50
C ILE A 204 3.96 -15.53 1.71
N LEU A 205 2.88 -15.04 1.10
CA LEU A 205 1.60 -15.73 1.04
C LEU A 205 1.41 -16.35 -0.35
N ARG A 206 1.11 -17.64 -0.40
CA ARG A 206 0.81 -18.37 -1.64
C ARG A 206 -0.43 -19.22 -1.48
N ASN A 207 -1.31 -19.19 -2.46
CA ASN A 207 -2.34 -20.20 -2.57
C ASN A 207 -1.73 -21.45 -3.21
N ILE A 208 -1.90 -22.63 -2.63
CA ILE A 208 -1.23 -23.84 -3.17
C ILE A 208 -1.76 -24.23 -4.56
N ALA A 209 -3.03 -23.91 -4.85
CA ALA A 209 -3.63 -24.08 -6.17
C ALA A 209 -3.09 -23.09 -7.22
N GLY A 210 -2.23 -22.15 -6.78
CA GLY A 210 -1.61 -21.13 -7.61
C GLY A 210 -2.56 -19.96 -7.89
N ALA A 211 -2.38 -19.35 -9.05
CA ALA A 211 -3.17 -18.23 -9.54
C ALA A 211 -3.59 -18.46 -11.00
N LYS A 212 -4.71 -17.86 -11.40
CA LYS A 212 -5.22 -17.89 -12.78
C LYS A 212 -5.65 -16.51 -13.22
N SER A 213 -5.55 -16.21 -14.51
CA SER A 213 -6.10 -14.95 -15.03
C SER A 213 -7.55 -15.14 -15.49
N PRO A 214 -8.45 -14.16 -15.24
CA PRO A 214 -9.80 -14.18 -15.78
C PRO A 214 -9.85 -14.33 -17.30
N ARG A 215 -8.85 -13.81 -18.00
CA ARG A 215 -8.68 -13.98 -19.45
C ARG A 215 -8.45 -15.43 -19.85
N ASP A 216 -7.58 -16.14 -19.14
CA ASP A 216 -7.32 -17.55 -19.45
C ASP A 216 -8.53 -18.44 -19.12
N MET A 217 -9.41 -17.97 -18.23
CA MET A 217 -10.68 -18.62 -17.89
C MET A 217 -11.85 -18.19 -18.78
N GLY A 218 -11.64 -17.27 -19.72
CA GLY A 218 -12.68 -16.77 -20.62
C GLY A 218 -13.74 -15.89 -19.94
N GLU A 219 -13.45 -15.36 -18.74
CA GLU A 219 -14.37 -14.54 -17.94
C GLU A 219 -14.33 -13.05 -18.31
N SER A 220 -13.15 -12.54 -18.73
CA SER A 220 -12.96 -11.14 -19.15
C SER A 220 -11.62 -10.95 -19.89
N ASP A 221 -11.30 -9.73 -20.35
CA ASP A 221 -9.98 -9.42 -20.93
C ASP A 221 -8.86 -9.21 -19.88
N ASP A 222 -9.13 -9.44 -18.58
CA ASP A 222 -8.14 -9.24 -17.52
C ASP A 222 -7.06 -10.33 -17.52
N ALA A 223 -5.86 -9.95 -17.91
CA ALA A 223 -4.68 -10.82 -18.01
C ALA A 223 -3.94 -11.04 -16.68
N ARG A 224 -4.35 -10.38 -15.58
CA ARG A 224 -3.67 -10.50 -14.29
C ARG A 224 -4.01 -11.83 -13.63
N PHE A 225 -3.02 -12.46 -13.02
CA PHE A 225 -3.20 -13.69 -12.26
C PHE A 225 -3.76 -13.37 -10.88
N LEU A 226 -4.89 -13.98 -10.51
CA LEU A 226 -5.58 -13.79 -9.24
C LEU A 226 -5.58 -15.08 -8.43
N ALA A 227 -5.40 -14.96 -7.11
CA ALA A 227 -5.44 -16.07 -6.17
C ALA A 227 -6.21 -15.74 -4.90
N LEU A 228 -5.71 -14.83 -4.06
CA LEU A 228 -6.30 -14.50 -2.75
C LEU A 228 -6.83 -13.06 -2.76
N ARG A 229 -7.97 -12.83 -2.11
CA ARG A 229 -8.56 -11.50 -1.96
C ARG A 229 -8.30 -10.98 -0.54
N LEU A 230 -7.41 -10.01 -0.43
CA LEU A 230 -7.07 -9.36 0.84
C LEU A 230 -8.05 -8.23 1.14
N LYS A 231 -8.61 -8.25 2.34
CA LYS A 231 -9.45 -7.19 2.90
C LYS A 231 -8.64 -6.21 3.74
N ARG A 232 -7.63 -6.72 4.47
CA ARG A 232 -6.78 -5.92 5.35
C ARG A 232 -5.38 -6.50 5.41
N ILE A 233 -4.41 -5.59 5.46
CA ILE A 233 -3.03 -5.86 5.84
C ILE A 233 -2.55 -4.69 6.70
N SER A 234 -2.02 -4.97 7.89
CA SER A 234 -1.43 -3.96 8.76
C SER A 234 -0.25 -4.51 9.55
N PHE A 235 0.63 -3.64 10.04
CA PHE A 235 1.82 -4.03 10.78
C PHE A 235 1.89 -3.25 12.09
N ASP A 236 1.48 -3.90 13.17
CA ASP A 236 1.09 -3.26 14.43
C ASP A 236 1.91 -3.81 15.61
N GLU A 237 1.82 -3.16 16.78
CA GLU A 237 2.54 -3.58 18.01
C GLU A 237 1.90 -4.78 18.69
N GLU A 238 0.59 -4.95 18.50
CA GLU A 238 -0.20 -6.03 19.06
C GLU A 238 -0.85 -6.86 17.94
N PRO A 239 -1.07 -8.17 18.15
CA PRO A 239 -1.80 -8.98 17.21
C PRO A 239 -3.28 -8.59 17.21
N ALA A 240 -3.85 -8.40 16.02
CA ALA A 240 -5.28 -8.11 15.86
C ALA A 240 -6.13 -9.39 15.77
N PHE A 241 -5.49 -10.52 15.50
CA PHE A 241 -6.09 -11.84 15.25
C PHE A 241 -5.28 -12.95 15.92
N PRO A 242 -5.76 -14.21 15.96
CA PRO A 242 -4.98 -15.34 16.45
C PRO A 242 -3.59 -15.42 15.78
N LEU A 243 -2.59 -15.77 16.58
CA LEU A 243 -1.22 -15.95 16.08
C LEU A 243 -1.14 -17.23 15.25
N VAL A 244 -0.35 -17.18 14.19
CA VAL A 244 0.14 -18.40 13.55
C VAL A 244 1.16 -19.04 14.49
N GLU A 245 0.84 -20.24 14.97
CA GLU A 245 1.72 -21.08 15.81
C GLU A 245 2.44 -22.13 14.94
#